data_AF-S4GRR5-F1
#
_entry.id   AF-S4GRR5-F1
#
_cell.length_a   1.000
_cell.length_b   1.000
_cell.length_c   1.000
_cell.angle_alpha   90.00
_cell.angle_beta   90.00
_cell.angle_gamma   90.00
#
_symmetry.space_group_name_H-M   'P 1'
#
loop_
_entity.id
_entity.type
_entity.pdbx_description
1 polymer ?
#
loop_
_entity_poly.entity_id
_entity_poly.type
_entity_poly.pdbx_seq_one_letter_code
_entity_poly.pdbx_strand_id
1 'polypeptide(L)'
;MVRVPSHGRSKIRRKRNKRFLIVCGGIVTESEYFEYVRSKASKCCALSWNVNKSLLLKKDGVDPLTLTDYAVELERQDCKSSKKEGYDPFSLVWVVTDVDDFGEKIHQAQSKANSTDGKIKLIISNPCFEVWIIDHLKSCPLSCTATRDCQKAAKQLGLLCNTKGSKYKHIALEKIEGNYKNAFKNAKLHMGQTQKKKRRNHPSVTNKSNYAPWTDVPEIVETILNECKHASGIDLSEKL
;
A
#
# COMPACT_ATOMS: atom_id res chain seq x y z
N MET A 1 1.02 -64.46 0.36
CA MET A 1 2.02 -63.36 0.32
C MET A 1 1.38 -62.17 -0.39
N VAL A 2 0.84 -61.20 0.36
CA VAL A 2 0.15 -60.03 -0.21
C VAL A 2 1.19 -58.95 -0.50
N ARG A 3 1.31 -58.53 -1.76
CA ARG A 3 2.17 -57.41 -2.16
C ARG A 3 1.52 -56.09 -1.71
N VAL A 4 2.16 -55.42 -0.77
CA VAL A 4 1.80 -54.05 -0.36
C VAL A 4 2.32 -53.09 -1.44
N PRO A 5 1.49 -52.23 -2.06
CA PRO A 5 1.96 -51.24 -3.01
C PRO A 5 2.84 -50.21 -2.30
N SER A 6 4.04 -50.00 -2.84
CA SER A 6 5.01 -49.03 -2.37
C SER A 6 4.59 -47.60 -2.73
N HIS A 7 4.47 -46.75 -1.71
CA HIS A 7 4.70 -45.30 -1.73
C HIS A 7 3.88 -44.46 -2.73
N GLY A 8 2.73 -43.96 -2.27
CA GLY A 8 2.19 -42.72 -2.82
C GLY A 8 3.18 -41.59 -2.56
N ARG A 9 3.87 -41.11 -3.61
CA ARG A 9 4.72 -39.92 -3.56
C ARG A 9 3.90 -38.79 -2.96
N SER A 10 4.24 -38.35 -1.74
CA SER A 10 3.63 -37.16 -1.15
C SER A 10 3.74 -36.05 -2.18
N LYS A 11 2.61 -35.63 -2.76
CA LYS A 11 2.57 -34.45 -3.62
C LYS A 11 2.99 -33.33 -2.70
N ILE A 12 4.25 -32.90 -2.79
CA ILE A 12 4.71 -31.64 -2.20
C ILE A 12 3.74 -30.59 -2.73
N ARG A 13 2.75 -30.24 -1.91
CA ARG A 13 1.76 -29.23 -2.25
C ARG A 13 2.58 -27.95 -2.34
N ARG A 14 2.86 -27.51 -3.56
CA ARG A 14 3.49 -26.22 -3.82
C ARG A 14 2.69 -25.21 -3.02
N LYS A 15 3.33 -24.52 -2.07
CA LYS A 15 2.67 -23.53 -1.23
C LYS A 15 2.04 -22.51 -2.19
N ARG A 16 0.70 -22.41 -2.17
CA ARG A 16 -0.03 -21.50 -3.04
C ARG A 16 0.41 -20.07 -2.73
N ASN A 17 0.54 -19.24 -3.76
CA ASN A 17 0.99 -17.87 -3.59
C ASN A 17 -0.08 -17.07 -2.83
N LYS A 18 0.37 -16.19 -1.93
CA LYS A 18 -0.53 -15.29 -1.22
C LYS A 18 -1.21 -14.33 -2.18
N ARG A 19 -2.44 -13.98 -1.85
CA ARG A 19 -3.25 -13.01 -2.58
C ARG A 19 -3.38 -11.74 -1.76
N PHE A 20 -3.26 -10.58 -2.39
CA PHE A 20 -3.35 -9.29 -1.70
C PHE A 20 -4.33 -8.36 -2.41
N LEU A 21 -5.00 -7.49 -1.67
CA LEU A 21 -5.84 -6.44 -2.25
C LEU A 21 -5.34 -5.08 -1.76
N ILE A 22 -5.17 -4.13 -2.66
CA ILE A 22 -4.88 -2.73 -2.34
C ILE A 22 -6.05 -1.90 -2.86
N VAL A 23 -6.63 -1.10 -1.98
CA VAL A 23 -7.74 -0.20 -2.29
C VAL A 23 -7.24 1.22 -2.05
N CYS A 24 -7.14 2.04 -3.10
CA CYS A 24 -6.59 3.39 -3.01
C CYS A 24 -7.70 4.44 -2.96
N GLY A 25 -7.51 5.47 -2.13
CA GLY A 25 -8.39 6.64 -2.09
C GLY A 25 -8.17 7.61 -3.26
N GLY A 26 -6.91 7.85 -3.64
CA GLY A 26 -6.58 8.66 -4.80
C GLY A 26 -6.59 7.88 -6.12
N ILE A 27 -6.74 8.65 -7.19
CA ILE A 27 -7.16 8.14 -8.51
C ILE A 27 -5.96 7.83 -9.41
N VAL A 28 -4.85 8.56 -9.26
CA VAL A 28 -3.74 8.54 -10.23
C VAL A 28 -2.45 8.09 -9.56
N THR A 29 -1.89 8.91 -8.67
CA THR A 29 -0.55 8.70 -8.11
C THR A 29 -0.42 7.35 -7.39
N GLU A 30 -1.32 7.02 -6.47
CA GLU A 30 -1.24 5.76 -5.70
C GLU A 30 -1.46 4.55 -6.62
N SER A 31 -2.42 4.64 -7.53
CA SER A 31 -2.69 3.57 -8.47
C SER A 31 -1.50 3.29 -9.38
N GLU A 32 -0.88 4.34 -9.94
CA GLU A 32 0.28 4.21 -10.82
C GLU A 32 1.47 3.59 -10.05
N TYR A 33 1.68 4.02 -8.81
CA TYR A 33 2.71 3.45 -7.95
C TYR A 33 2.50 1.96 -7.70
N PHE A 34 1.31 1.54 -7.25
CA PHE A 34 1.08 0.13 -6.95
C PHE A 34 0.99 -0.75 -8.20
N GLU A 35 0.56 -0.20 -9.35
CA GLU A 35 0.69 -0.88 -10.64
C GLU A 35 2.15 -1.07 -11.05
N TYR A 36 3.02 -0.09 -10.78
CA TYR A 36 4.46 -0.24 -10.97
C TYR A 36 5.05 -1.34 -10.07
N VAL A 37 4.76 -1.31 -8.76
CA VAL A 37 5.21 -2.37 -7.82
C VAL A 37 4.70 -3.74 -8.31
N ARG A 38 3.50 -3.80 -8.90
CA ARG A 38 2.91 -4.98 -9.56
C ARG A 38 3.68 -5.49 -10.73
N SER A 39 4.06 -4.62 -11.63
CA SER A 39 4.85 -5.00 -12.80
C SER A 39 6.19 -5.64 -12.38
N LYS A 40 6.78 -5.21 -11.26
CA LYS A 40 8.08 -5.71 -10.78
C LYS A 40 7.94 -7.00 -9.97
N ALA A 41 7.01 -7.06 -9.02
CA ALA A 41 6.80 -8.26 -8.21
C ALA A 41 6.34 -9.46 -9.05
N SER A 42 5.45 -9.23 -10.02
CA SER A 42 4.91 -10.31 -10.87
C SER A 42 5.96 -11.00 -11.75
N LYS A 43 7.07 -10.33 -12.07
CA LYS A 43 8.21 -10.93 -12.80
C LYS A 43 8.97 -11.98 -12.00
N CYS A 44 8.82 -11.98 -10.67
CA CYS A 44 9.65 -12.81 -9.80
C CYS A 44 8.83 -13.76 -8.94
N CYS A 45 7.60 -13.41 -8.60
CA CYS A 45 6.70 -14.27 -7.85
C CYS A 45 5.27 -14.16 -8.40
N ALA A 46 4.54 -15.28 -8.42
CA ALA A 46 3.15 -15.32 -8.87
C ALA A 46 2.19 -14.86 -7.75
N LEU A 47 2.38 -13.64 -7.24
CA LEU A 47 1.42 -13.00 -6.34
C LEU A 47 0.20 -12.53 -7.14
N SER A 48 -1.00 -12.89 -6.67
CA SER A 48 -2.23 -12.32 -7.22
C SER A 48 -2.64 -11.13 -6.38
N TRP A 49 -2.78 -9.99 -7.04
CA TRP A 49 -3.20 -8.77 -6.39
C TRP A 49 -4.04 -7.92 -7.29
N ASN A 50 -4.92 -7.17 -6.64
CA ASN A 50 -5.85 -6.27 -7.29
C ASN A 50 -5.62 -4.88 -6.70
N VAL A 51 -5.52 -3.89 -7.58
CA VAL A 51 -5.58 -2.48 -7.23
C VAL A 51 -6.98 -2.05 -7.61
N ASN A 52 -7.89 -2.01 -6.63
CA ASN A 52 -9.27 -1.69 -6.94
C ASN A 52 -9.44 -0.18 -7.05
N LYS A 53 -9.82 0.24 -8.26
CA LYS A 53 -10.10 1.63 -8.61
C LYS A 53 -11.57 2.00 -8.34
N SER A 54 -12.50 1.05 -8.41
CA SER A 54 -13.94 1.19 -8.73
C SER A 54 -14.79 2.26 -8.03
N LEU A 55 -14.37 2.85 -6.90
CA LEU A 55 -15.05 4.02 -6.33
C LEU A 55 -14.73 5.34 -7.11
N LEU A 56 -13.95 5.24 -8.20
CA LEU A 56 -13.51 6.30 -9.15
C LEU A 56 -14.59 7.25 -9.71
N LEU A 57 -15.89 7.02 -9.48
CA LEU A 57 -16.95 7.84 -10.09
C LEU A 57 -17.34 9.07 -9.27
N LYS A 58 -16.78 9.26 -8.07
CA LYS A 58 -16.97 10.49 -7.29
C LYS A 58 -15.82 11.47 -7.59
N LYS A 59 -16.15 12.64 -8.14
CA LYS A 59 -15.19 13.71 -8.52
C LYS A 59 -14.31 14.19 -7.36
N ASP A 60 -14.73 13.97 -6.12
CA ASP A 60 -14.11 14.55 -4.91
C ASP A 60 -13.31 13.52 -4.09
N GLY A 61 -12.98 12.36 -4.66
CA GLY A 61 -12.38 11.26 -3.92
C GLY A 61 -13.39 10.55 -3.01
N VAL A 62 -12.91 9.59 -2.22
CA VAL A 62 -13.73 8.77 -1.32
C VAL A 62 -13.20 8.95 0.10
N ASP A 63 -14.08 9.25 1.05
CA ASP A 63 -13.67 9.37 2.43
C ASP A 63 -13.11 8.03 2.97
N PRO A 64 -12.11 8.06 3.88
CA PRO A 64 -11.45 6.87 4.40
C PRO A 64 -12.38 5.79 4.93
N LEU A 65 -13.50 6.15 5.56
CA LEU A 65 -14.45 5.19 6.11
C LEU A 65 -15.19 4.46 4.98
N THR A 66 -15.75 5.19 4.01
CA THR A 66 -16.41 4.59 2.84
C THR A 66 -15.45 3.68 2.07
N LEU A 67 -14.19 4.10 1.91
CA LEU A 67 -13.15 3.29 1.27
C LEU A 67 -12.89 1.99 2.04
N THR A 68 -12.86 2.06 3.37
CA THR A 68 -12.65 0.90 4.24
C THR A 68 -13.85 -0.04 4.23
N ASP A 69 -15.07 0.48 4.27
CA ASP A 69 -16.29 -0.33 4.16
C ASP A 69 -16.35 -1.08 2.83
N TYR A 70 -15.93 -0.43 1.74
CA TYR A 70 -15.83 -1.07 0.44
C TYR A 70 -14.77 -2.19 0.42
N ALA A 71 -13.60 -1.97 1.02
CA ALA A 71 -12.56 -2.99 1.15
C ALA A 71 -13.04 -4.21 1.95
N VAL A 72 -13.82 -3.99 3.03
CA VAL A 72 -14.47 -5.06 3.80
C VAL A 72 -15.42 -5.87 2.93
N GLU A 73 -16.23 -5.21 2.10
CA GLU A 73 -17.17 -5.91 1.22
C GLU A 73 -16.44 -6.74 0.17
N LEU A 74 -15.38 -6.20 -0.45
CA LEU A 74 -14.56 -6.95 -1.42
C LEU A 74 -13.90 -8.19 -0.80
N GLU A 75 -13.39 -8.07 0.42
CA GLU A 75 -12.81 -9.18 1.16
C GLU A 75 -13.85 -10.28 1.40
N ARG A 76 -15.05 -9.90 1.86
CA ARG A 76 -16.15 -10.84 2.11
C ARG A 76 -16.61 -11.55 0.83
N GLN A 77 -16.66 -10.83 -0.28
CA GLN A 77 -17.00 -11.39 -1.59
C GLN A 77 -15.94 -12.39 -2.05
N ASP A 78 -14.65 -12.04 -1.95
CA ASP A 78 -13.55 -12.95 -2.30
C ASP A 78 -13.53 -14.20 -1.39
N CYS A 79 -13.83 -14.04 -0.10
CA CYS A 79 -14.00 -15.17 0.83
C CYS A 79 -15.15 -16.13 0.45
N LYS A 80 -16.24 -15.62 -0.14
CA LYS A 80 -17.33 -16.47 -0.65
C LYS A 80 -16.95 -17.15 -1.97
N SER A 81 -16.39 -16.38 -2.91
CA SER A 81 -16.02 -16.87 -4.24
C SER A 81 -14.86 -17.88 -4.18
N SER A 82 -13.86 -17.65 -3.32
CA SER A 82 -12.73 -18.58 -3.09
C SER A 82 -13.20 -19.98 -2.66
N LYS A 83 -14.19 -20.05 -1.76
CA LYS A 83 -14.79 -21.32 -1.34
C LYS A 83 -15.53 -22.03 -2.48
N LYS A 84 -16.24 -21.25 -3.31
CA LYS A 84 -17.01 -21.77 -4.44
C LYS A 84 -16.12 -22.27 -5.58
N GLU A 85 -15.03 -21.55 -5.86
CA GLU A 85 -14.17 -21.76 -7.03
C GLU A 85 -12.85 -22.49 -6.72
N GLY A 86 -12.54 -22.73 -5.44
CA GLY A 86 -11.42 -23.57 -5.01
C GLY A 86 -10.04 -22.89 -5.01
N TYR A 87 -9.99 -21.56 -4.96
CA TYR A 87 -8.76 -20.77 -4.76
C TYR A 87 -8.63 -20.26 -3.32
N ASP A 88 -7.47 -19.71 -2.97
CA ASP A 88 -7.24 -19.18 -1.62
C ASP A 88 -7.71 -17.72 -1.53
N PRO A 89 -8.43 -17.30 -0.47
CA PRO A 89 -8.88 -15.92 -0.35
C PRO A 89 -7.69 -14.95 -0.22
N PHE A 90 -7.93 -13.64 -0.38
CA PHE A 90 -6.96 -12.61 -0.04
C PHE A 90 -6.37 -12.90 1.33
N SER A 91 -5.05 -12.90 1.46
CA SER A 91 -4.34 -13.05 2.72
C SER A 91 -4.45 -11.77 3.55
N LEU A 92 -4.32 -10.62 2.92
CA LEU A 92 -4.36 -9.29 3.54
C LEU A 92 -4.93 -8.26 2.56
N VAL A 93 -5.68 -7.30 3.10
CA VAL A 93 -6.24 -6.16 2.36
C VAL A 93 -5.69 -4.87 2.95
N TRP A 94 -5.20 -3.97 2.10
CA TRP A 94 -4.75 -2.65 2.49
C TRP A 94 -5.66 -1.57 1.91
N VAL A 95 -6.01 -0.61 2.76
CA VAL A 95 -6.75 0.59 2.39
C VAL A 95 -5.79 1.76 2.48
N VAL A 96 -5.45 2.38 1.36
CA VAL A 96 -4.46 3.47 1.27
C VAL A 96 -5.19 4.79 1.18
N THR A 97 -4.89 5.71 2.10
CA THR A 97 -5.55 7.01 2.18
C THR A 97 -4.61 8.09 2.70
N ASP A 98 -4.91 9.32 2.32
CA ASP A 98 -4.21 10.52 2.78
C ASP A 98 -4.91 11.14 4.00
N VAL A 99 -4.22 11.98 4.77
CA VAL A 99 -4.76 12.66 5.97
C VAL A 99 -5.31 14.05 5.63
N ASP A 100 -5.83 14.26 4.42
CA ASP A 100 -6.52 15.51 4.08
C ASP A 100 -7.73 15.76 5.03
N ASP A 101 -8.57 16.78 4.77
CA ASP A 101 -9.67 17.28 5.63
C ASP A 101 -10.83 16.29 5.93
N PHE A 102 -10.54 15.01 6.14
CA PHE A 102 -11.47 13.93 6.47
C PHE A 102 -11.81 13.82 7.96
N GLY A 103 -11.06 14.50 8.83
CA GLY A 103 -11.32 14.56 10.27
C GLY A 103 -11.60 13.20 10.89
N GLU A 104 -12.74 13.06 11.57
CA GLU A 104 -13.10 11.85 12.32
C GLU A 104 -13.28 10.59 11.44
N LYS A 105 -13.45 10.75 10.11
CA LYS A 105 -13.57 9.62 9.19
C LYS A 105 -12.34 8.72 9.17
N ILE A 106 -11.15 9.26 9.38
CA ILE A 106 -9.92 8.46 9.47
C ILE A 106 -9.93 7.58 10.73
N HIS A 107 -10.39 8.13 11.86
CA HIS A 107 -10.48 7.38 13.11
C HIS A 107 -11.54 6.26 13.01
N GLN A 108 -12.69 6.56 12.40
CA GLN A 108 -13.72 5.56 12.11
C GLN A 108 -13.19 4.47 11.16
N ALA A 109 -12.46 4.83 10.11
CA ALA A 109 -11.80 3.90 9.20
C ALA A 109 -10.79 3.00 9.93
N GLN A 110 -9.95 3.57 10.80
CA GLN A 110 -8.97 2.81 11.59
C GLN A 110 -9.66 1.83 12.55
N SER A 111 -10.70 2.27 13.24
CA SER A 111 -11.51 1.42 14.13
C SER A 111 -12.16 0.27 13.35
N LYS A 112 -12.71 0.57 12.16
CA LYS A 112 -13.31 -0.44 11.28
C LYS A 112 -12.28 -1.44 10.75
N ALA A 113 -11.08 -1.00 10.37
CA ALA A 113 -10.01 -1.91 9.97
C ALA A 113 -9.57 -2.81 11.15
N ASN A 114 -9.42 -2.24 12.35
CA ASN A 114 -9.01 -2.98 13.55
C ASN A 114 -10.02 -4.07 13.94
N SER A 115 -11.32 -3.90 13.67
CA SER A 115 -12.35 -4.91 13.96
C SER A 115 -12.37 -6.10 12.99
N THR A 116 -11.42 -6.16 12.04
CA THR A 116 -11.28 -7.26 11.07
C THR A 116 -10.22 -8.29 11.46
N ASP A 117 -9.78 -8.32 12.72
CA ASP A 117 -8.75 -9.23 13.23
C ASP A 117 -7.45 -9.20 12.40
N GLY A 118 -7.06 -8.01 11.94
CA GLY A 118 -5.87 -7.78 11.14
C GLY A 118 -6.00 -8.17 9.66
N LYS A 119 -7.21 -8.56 9.20
CA LYS A 119 -7.47 -8.89 7.79
C LYS A 119 -7.40 -7.68 6.87
N ILE A 120 -7.80 -6.53 7.40
CA ILE A 120 -7.79 -5.24 6.70
C ILE A 120 -6.93 -4.28 7.51
N LYS A 121 -6.08 -3.54 6.80
CA LYS A 121 -5.19 -2.54 7.39
C LYS A 121 -5.34 -1.20 6.70
N LEU A 122 -5.48 -0.15 7.50
CA LEU A 122 -5.46 1.22 7.04
C LEU A 122 -4.01 1.71 6.94
N ILE A 123 -3.63 2.16 5.76
CA ILE A 123 -2.30 2.65 5.40
C ILE A 123 -2.42 4.14 5.12
N ILE A 124 -1.74 4.94 5.92
CA ILE A 124 -1.88 6.39 5.91
C ILE A 124 -0.59 7.06 5.40
N SER A 125 -0.72 8.00 4.47
CA SER A 125 0.32 8.99 4.18
C SER A 125 -0.14 10.38 4.65
N ASN A 126 0.66 11.06 5.47
CA ASN A 126 0.32 12.34 6.07
C ASN A 126 1.40 13.38 5.73
N PRO A 127 1.07 14.48 5.04
CA PRO A 127 -0.29 14.89 4.66
C PRO A 127 -0.84 14.11 3.46
N CYS A 128 0.01 13.66 2.54
CA CYS A 128 -0.40 13.03 1.30
C CYS A 128 0.61 11.99 0.80
N PHE A 129 0.21 11.23 -0.23
CA PHE A 129 1.03 10.14 -0.79
C PHE A 129 2.41 10.57 -1.29
N GLU A 130 2.58 11.83 -1.72
CA GLU A 130 3.88 12.35 -2.17
C GLU A 130 4.99 12.25 -1.11
N VAL A 131 4.67 12.13 0.18
CA VAL A 131 5.67 11.84 1.23
C VAL A 131 6.50 10.62 0.87
N TRP A 132 5.83 9.51 0.54
CA TRP A 132 6.49 8.25 0.18
C TRP A 132 7.25 8.35 -1.14
N ILE A 133 6.74 9.12 -2.10
CA ILE A 133 7.40 9.32 -3.39
C ILE A 133 8.71 10.13 -3.21
N ILE A 134 8.70 11.16 -2.35
CA ILE A 134 9.90 11.93 -2.01
C ILE A 134 10.96 11.04 -1.36
N ASP A 135 10.54 10.14 -0.45
CA ASP A 135 11.43 9.24 0.28
C ASP A 135 12.29 8.36 -0.64
N HIS A 136 11.86 8.07 -1.87
CA HIS A 136 12.71 7.33 -2.82
C HIS A 136 14.02 8.06 -3.14
N LEU A 137 14.03 9.41 -3.12
CA LEU A 137 15.26 10.18 -3.38
C LEU A 137 15.92 10.70 -2.10
N LYS A 138 15.14 11.20 -1.15
CA LYS A 138 15.63 11.74 0.12
C LYS A 138 14.53 11.72 1.17
N SER A 139 14.88 11.73 2.46
CA SER A 139 13.91 11.93 3.54
C SER A 139 12.98 13.09 3.24
N CYS A 140 11.67 12.84 3.30
CA CYS A 140 10.67 13.89 3.20
C CYS A 140 10.96 14.98 4.25
N PRO A 141 11.08 16.26 3.86
CA PRO A 141 11.41 17.33 4.79
C PRO A 141 10.40 17.46 5.92
N LEU A 142 10.86 17.68 7.15
CA LEU A 142 9.97 17.88 8.31
C LEU A 142 9.03 19.10 8.15
N SER A 143 9.38 20.03 7.26
CA SER A 143 8.53 21.18 6.90
C SER A 143 7.36 20.83 5.98
N CYS A 144 7.32 19.61 5.41
CA CYS A 144 6.25 19.15 4.55
C CYS A 144 5.02 18.72 5.38
N THR A 145 4.36 19.70 5.97
CA THR A 145 3.22 19.50 6.89
C THR A 145 1.85 19.62 6.21
N ALA A 146 1.79 20.10 4.96
CA ALA A 146 0.57 20.16 4.17
C ALA A 146 0.77 19.56 2.77
N THR A 147 -0.31 19.09 2.16
CA THR A 147 -0.32 18.44 0.84
C THR A 147 0.39 19.29 -0.22
N ARG A 148 0.15 20.60 -0.23
CA ARG A 148 0.82 21.55 -1.13
C ARG A 148 2.35 21.56 -0.98
N ASP A 149 2.87 21.40 0.24
CA ASP A 149 4.31 21.44 0.50
C ASP A 149 4.99 20.18 -0.05
N CYS A 150 4.36 19.01 0.13
CA CYS A 150 4.82 17.74 -0.44
C CYS A 150 4.77 17.77 -1.98
N GLN A 151 3.66 18.22 -2.56
CA GLN A 151 3.50 18.33 -4.01
C GLN A 151 4.54 19.29 -4.62
N LYS A 152 4.81 20.43 -3.96
CA LYS A 152 5.87 21.36 -4.38
C LYS A 152 7.24 20.70 -4.34
N ALA A 153 7.57 20.00 -3.26
CA ALA A 153 8.85 19.31 -3.10
C ALA A 153 9.03 18.19 -4.14
N ALA A 154 8.01 17.35 -4.33
CA ALA A 154 8.03 16.28 -5.34
C ALA A 154 8.21 16.84 -6.76
N LYS A 155 7.52 17.94 -7.08
CA LYS A 155 7.69 18.64 -8.37
C LYS A 155 9.11 19.19 -8.54
N GLN A 156 9.68 19.83 -7.52
CA GLN A 156 11.04 20.37 -7.59
C GLN A 156 12.10 19.28 -7.78
N LEU A 157 11.84 18.07 -7.26
CA LEU A 157 12.68 16.88 -7.47
C LEU A 157 12.45 16.20 -8.82
N GLY A 158 11.47 16.65 -9.62
CA GLY A 158 11.11 16.01 -10.89
C GLY A 158 10.45 14.64 -10.73
N LEU A 159 9.84 14.38 -9.57
CA LEU A 159 9.16 13.10 -9.27
C LEU A 159 7.74 13.02 -9.84
N LEU A 160 7.16 14.17 -10.20
CA LEU A 160 5.81 14.27 -10.75
C LEU A 160 5.82 14.88 -12.16
N CYS A 161 5.13 14.23 -13.09
CA CYS A 161 5.02 14.59 -14.50
C CYS A 161 3.62 15.12 -14.86
N ASN A 162 3.56 15.94 -15.91
CA ASN A 162 2.32 16.38 -16.52
C ASN A 162 1.91 15.42 -17.64
N THR A 163 0.61 15.24 -17.83
CA THR A 163 0.03 14.62 -19.04
C THR A 163 -0.99 15.56 -19.67
N LYS A 164 -1.43 15.26 -20.90
CA LYS A 164 -2.50 16.01 -21.57
C LYS A 164 -3.77 15.93 -20.71
N GLY A 165 -4.12 17.02 -20.04
CA GLY A 165 -5.31 17.15 -19.19
C GLY A 165 -5.10 16.97 -17.68
N SER A 166 -3.89 16.60 -17.22
CA SER A 166 -3.61 16.41 -15.79
C SER A 166 -2.22 16.95 -15.42
N LYS A 167 -2.19 18.00 -14.59
CA LYS A 167 -0.93 18.60 -14.13
C LYS A 167 -0.43 17.87 -12.87
N TYR A 168 0.81 17.39 -12.91
CA TYR A 168 1.56 16.80 -11.79
C TYR A 168 0.85 15.67 -11.03
N LYS A 169 0.10 14.80 -11.74
CA LYS A 169 -0.56 13.64 -11.14
C LYS A 169 0.12 12.30 -11.43
N HIS A 170 1.11 12.29 -12.31
CA HIS A 170 1.80 11.07 -12.74
C HIS A 170 3.19 10.99 -12.14
N ILE A 171 3.66 9.78 -11.85
CA ILE A 171 4.97 9.54 -11.25
C ILE A 171 6.03 9.39 -12.36
N ALA A 172 7.17 10.05 -12.19
CA ALA A 172 8.38 9.77 -12.96
C ALA A 172 8.99 8.43 -12.50
N LEU A 173 8.46 7.30 -12.97
CA LEU A 173 8.81 5.96 -12.49
C LEU A 173 10.32 5.67 -12.57
N GLU A 174 10.99 6.19 -13.59
CA GLU A 174 12.44 6.06 -13.80
C GLU A 174 13.27 6.73 -12.69
N LYS A 175 12.70 7.68 -11.94
CA LYS A 175 13.38 8.34 -10.81
C LYS A 175 13.29 7.51 -9.53
N ILE A 176 12.23 6.71 -9.38
CA ILE A 176 11.99 5.92 -8.17
C ILE A 176 12.46 4.46 -8.31
N GLU A 177 12.70 3.98 -9.52
CA GLU A 177 13.23 2.65 -9.79
C GLU A 177 14.59 2.42 -9.13
N GLY A 178 14.75 1.26 -8.47
CA GLY A 178 15.96 0.83 -7.77
C GLY A 178 16.19 1.51 -6.42
N ASN A 179 15.30 2.39 -5.98
CA ASN A 179 15.52 3.27 -4.83
C ASN A 179 14.76 2.86 -3.56
N TYR A 180 14.20 1.65 -3.49
CA TYR A 180 13.30 1.26 -2.39
C TYR A 180 14.03 1.11 -1.05
N LYS A 181 15.28 0.63 -1.04
CA LYS A 181 16.13 0.64 0.16
C LYS A 181 16.32 2.06 0.70
N ASN A 182 16.52 3.03 -0.19
CA ASN A 182 16.61 4.44 0.18
C ASN A 182 15.26 4.93 0.72
N ALA A 183 14.16 4.60 0.05
CA ALA A 183 12.80 4.93 0.50
C ALA A 183 12.52 4.44 1.94
N PHE A 184 12.81 3.18 2.25
CA PHE A 184 12.64 2.66 3.61
C PHE A 184 13.52 3.36 4.64
N LYS A 185 14.78 3.64 4.29
CA LYS A 185 15.70 4.35 5.17
C LYS A 185 15.21 5.78 5.43
N ASN A 186 14.81 6.47 4.38
CA ASN A 186 14.37 7.86 4.39
C ASN A 186 13.06 8.03 5.17
N ALA A 187 12.09 7.14 4.94
CA ALA A 187 10.84 7.13 5.68
C ALA A 187 11.09 6.98 7.20
N LYS A 188 12.02 6.12 7.60
CA LYS A 188 12.39 5.92 9.02
C LYS A 188 12.96 7.18 9.69
N LEU A 189 13.55 8.11 8.93
CA LEU A 189 14.15 9.32 9.50
C LEU A 189 13.11 10.32 10.03
N HIS A 190 11.92 10.38 9.43
CA HIS A 190 10.82 11.22 9.92
C HIS A 190 9.77 10.45 10.75
N MET A 191 9.83 9.11 10.78
CA MET A 191 8.95 8.26 11.60
C MET A 191 9.57 7.83 12.95
N GLY A 192 10.02 8.80 13.74
CA GLY A 192 10.56 8.58 15.08
C GLY A 192 9.55 8.03 16.10
N GLN A 193 10.02 7.70 17.31
CA GLN A 193 9.17 7.12 18.37
C GLN A 193 8.01 8.04 18.78
N THR A 194 8.26 9.35 18.83
CA THR A 194 7.23 10.36 19.11
C THR A 194 6.15 10.36 18.03
N GLN A 195 6.54 10.32 16.75
CA GLN A 195 5.63 10.29 15.61
C GLN A 195 4.83 8.99 15.58
N LYS A 196 5.46 7.84 15.84
CA LYS A 196 4.79 6.53 15.99
C LYS A 196 3.70 6.56 17.05
N LYS A 197 4.00 7.11 18.24
CA LYS A 197 3.02 7.24 19.32
C LYS A 197 1.84 8.12 18.91
N LYS A 198 2.10 9.21 18.20
CA LYS A 198 1.06 10.12 17.69
C LYS A 198 0.21 9.47 16.59
N ARG A 199 0.81 8.83 15.57
CA ARG A 199 0.08 8.06 14.54
C ARG A 199 -0.83 6.99 15.13
N ARG A 200 -0.37 6.30 16.18
CA ARG A 200 -1.15 5.25 16.86
C ARG A 200 -2.33 5.82 17.65
N ASN A 201 -2.11 6.91 18.39
CA ASN A 201 -3.11 7.46 19.30
C ASN A 201 -4.08 8.43 18.59
N HIS A 202 -3.66 9.04 17.48
CA HIS A 202 -4.35 10.16 16.84
C HIS A 202 -4.27 10.06 15.31
N PRO A 203 -4.86 9.02 14.68
CA PRO A 203 -4.79 8.85 13.24
C PRO A 203 -5.55 9.96 12.47
N SER A 204 -6.58 10.58 13.06
CA SER A 204 -7.51 11.54 12.45
C SER A 204 -7.17 13.02 12.55
N VAL A 205 -6.08 13.40 13.21
CA VAL A 205 -5.89 14.81 13.60
C VAL A 205 -5.43 15.67 12.42
N THR A 206 -6.37 16.49 11.93
CA THR A 206 -6.25 17.44 10.81
C THR A 206 -5.57 18.77 11.17
N ASN A 207 -5.12 18.98 12.42
CA ASN A 207 -4.35 20.19 12.75
C ASN A 207 -2.86 20.00 12.43
N LYS A 208 -2.41 20.69 11.38
CA LYS A 208 -1.07 21.17 10.93
C LYS A 208 0.27 20.64 11.50
N SER A 209 0.37 19.85 12.57
CA SER A 209 1.68 19.68 13.23
C SER A 209 2.00 18.39 13.98
N ASN A 210 1.11 17.41 14.15
CA ASN A 210 1.50 16.42 15.17
C ASN A 210 2.50 15.35 14.71
N TYR A 211 2.38 14.78 13.50
CA TYR A 211 3.32 13.75 13.05
C TYR A 211 3.68 13.75 11.56
N ALA A 212 3.22 14.74 10.78
CA ALA A 212 3.66 14.93 9.40
C ALA A 212 5.15 15.35 9.36
N PRO A 213 5.91 14.95 8.32
CA PRO A 213 5.53 13.97 7.30
C PRO A 213 5.51 12.54 7.85
N TRP A 214 4.64 11.69 7.31
CA TRP A 214 4.50 10.28 7.70
C TRP A 214 4.00 9.43 6.54
N THR A 215 4.40 8.16 6.49
CA THR A 215 3.80 7.19 5.57
C THR A 215 3.87 5.75 6.10
N ASP A 216 2.74 5.04 6.09
CA ASP A 216 2.66 3.61 6.39
C ASP A 216 2.94 2.72 5.16
N VAL A 217 3.14 3.31 3.98
CA VAL A 217 3.35 2.56 2.72
C VAL A 217 4.53 1.57 2.77
N PRO A 218 5.63 1.81 3.52
CA PRO A 218 6.64 0.80 3.76
C PRO A 218 6.10 -0.56 4.19
N GLU A 219 5.01 -0.60 4.98
CA GLU A 219 4.42 -1.85 5.44
C GLU A 219 3.91 -2.71 4.26
N ILE A 220 3.26 -2.10 3.27
CA ILE A 220 2.77 -2.80 2.08
C ILE A 220 3.97 -3.37 1.32
N VAL A 221 4.94 -2.51 1.03
CA VAL A 221 6.02 -2.85 0.10
C VAL A 221 6.99 -3.85 0.73
N GLU A 222 7.37 -3.68 2.01
CA GLU A 222 8.18 -4.66 2.74
C GLU A 222 7.46 -6.02 2.79
N THR A 223 6.14 -6.05 3.02
CA THR A 223 5.36 -7.30 3.01
C THR A 223 5.44 -7.98 1.65
N ILE A 224 5.19 -7.24 0.56
CA ILE A 224 5.25 -7.79 -0.80
C ILE A 224 6.65 -8.31 -1.13
N LEU A 225 7.69 -7.52 -0.82
CA LEU A 225 9.09 -7.90 -1.05
C LEU A 225 9.47 -9.18 -0.30
N ASN A 226 9.08 -9.28 0.98
CA ASN A 226 9.34 -10.46 1.80
C ASN A 226 8.65 -11.70 1.23
N GLU A 227 7.38 -11.59 0.81
CA GLU A 227 6.68 -12.71 0.16
C GLU A 227 7.32 -13.11 -1.16
N CYS A 228 7.76 -12.14 -1.96
CA CYS A 228 8.44 -12.41 -3.21
C CYS A 228 9.78 -13.11 -2.97
N LYS A 229 10.54 -12.70 -1.96
CA LYS A 229 11.77 -13.36 -1.50
C LYS A 229 11.50 -14.77 -0.98
N HIS A 230 10.45 -14.98 -0.20
CA HIS A 230 10.04 -16.30 0.28
C HIS A 230 9.60 -17.23 -0.87
N ALA A 231 8.91 -16.71 -1.88
CA ALA A 231 8.38 -17.50 -2.98
C ALA A 231 9.43 -17.83 -4.06
N SER A 232 10.37 -16.91 -4.32
CA SER A 232 11.32 -17.00 -5.44
C SER A 232 12.78 -17.19 -5.01
N GLY A 233 13.11 -16.93 -3.75
CA GLY A 233 14.50 -16.84 -3.27
C GLY A 233 15.23 -15.56 -3.68
N ILE A 234 14.61 -14.68 -4.48
CA ILE A 234 15.21 -13.45 -5.00
C ILE A 234 14.85 -12.28 -4.11
N ASP A 235 15.87 -11.54 -3.66
CA ASP A 235 15.67 -10.25 -3.00
C ASP A 235 15.42 -9.16 -4.04
N LEU A 236 14.19 -8.64 -4.08
CA LEU A 236 13.82 -7.59 -5.03
C LEU A 236 14.06 -6.18 -4.52
N SER A 237 14.51 -6.00 -3.27
CA SER A 237 14.72 -4.67 -2.71
C SER A 237 15.77 -3.83 -3.47
N GLU A 238 16.60 -4.47 -4.30
CA GLU A 238 17.59 -3.81 -5.18
C GLU A 238 17.10 -3.57 -6.60
N LYS A 239 16.01 -4.22 -7.01
CA LYS A 239 15.47 -4.17 -8.39
C LYS A 239 14.17 -3.37 -8.48
N LEU A 240 13.45 -3.28 -7.37
CA LEU A 240 12.33 -2.36 -7.18
C LEU A 240 12.90 -0.99 -6.92
#